data_AF-A0A7J0A863-F1
#
_entry.id   AF-A0A7J0A863-F1
#
_cell.length_a   1.000
_cell.length_b   1.000
_cell.length_c   1.000
_cell.angle_alpha   90.00
_cell.angle_beta   90.00
_cell.angle_gamma   90.00
#
_symmetry.space_group_name_H-M   'P 1'
#
loop_
_entity.id
_entity.type
_entity.pdbx_description
1 polymer ?
#
loop_
_entity_poly.entity_id
_entity_poly.type
_entity_poly.pdbx_seq_one_letter_code
_entity_poly.pdbx_strand_id
1 'polypeptide(L)'
;MKQFSEATRVQMPAMVHLTRIGYTYFGKLSEDKNGTVYDGDTNILLQVFERQFKNLNPGHEGEFLQVLKDIRKELNDDDLGRGFYNRLKAVSPVKLIDFDNME
;
A
#
# COMPACT_ATOMS: atom_id res chain seq x y z
N MET A 1 -27.15 -3.93 26.28
CA MET A 1 -25.72 -4.17 26.59
C MET A 1 -24.89 -3.64 25.43
N LYS A 2 -23.98 -2.68 25.65
CA LYS A 2 -23.06 -2.25 24.59
C LYS A 2 -22.16 -3.44 24.25
N GLN A 3 -22.23 -3.89 23.01
CA GLN A 3 -21.46 -5.02 22.51
C GLN A 3 -20.01 -4.57 22.34
N PHE A 4 -19.18 -4.83 23.34
CA PHE A 4 -17.76 -4.52 23.32
C PHE A 4 -17.00 -5.55 22.47
N SER A 5 -17.05 -5.41 21.16
CA SER A 5 -16.27 -6.23 20.21
C SER A 5 -14.89 -5.62 19.93
N GLU A 6 -13.98 -6.42 19.37
CA GLU A 6 -12.67 -5.96 18.87
C GLU A 6 -12.82 -4.75 17.93
N ALA A 7 -13.85 -4.77 17.08
CA ALA A 7 -14.17 -3.65 16.20
C ALA A 7 -14.36 -2.33 16.97
N THR A 8 -15.06 -2.36 18.11
CA THR A 8 -15.31 -1.17 18.94
C THR A 8 -14.16 -0.80 19.89
N ARG A 9 -13.38 -1.79 20.35
CA ARG A 9 -12.32 -1.60 21.35
C ARG A 9 -10.93 -1.35 20.76
N VAL A 10 -10.68 -1.78 19.53
CA VAL A 10 -9.35 -1.77 18.91
C VAL A 10 -9.39 -1.08 17.56
N GLN A 11 -10.23 -1.58 16.64
CA GLN A 11 -10.20 -1.14 15.24
C GLN A 11 -10.70 0.31 15.08
N MET A 12 -11.84 0.67 15.68
CA MET A 12 -12.34 2.06 15.64
C MET A 12 -11.39 3.07 16.31
N PRO A 13 -10.87 2.82 17.53
CA PRO A 13 -9.87 3.69 18.14
C PRO A 13 -8.61 3.88 17.28
N ALA A 14 -8.09 2.79 16.68
CA ALA A 14 -6.91 2.86 15.81
C ALA A 14 -7.18 3.69 14.56
N MET A 15 -8.31 3.48 13.90
CA MET A 15 -8.72 4.26 12.73
C MET A 15 -8.85 5.76 13.07
N VAL A 16 -9.51 6.11 14.18
CA VAL A 16 -9.66 7.51 14.63
C VAL A 16 -8.30 8.13 14.97
N HIS A 17 -7.38 7.35 15.55
CA HIS A 17 -6.04 7.84 15.83
C HIS A 17 -5.25 8.11 14.56
N LEU A 18 -5.27 7.18 13.59
CA LEU A 18 -4.60 7.34 12.30
C LEU A 18 -5.11 8.56 11.53
N THR A 19 -6.43 8.80 11.51
CA THR A 19 -6.97 9.99 10.82
C THR A 19 -6.60 11.31 11.50
N ARG A 20 -6.40 11.31 12.83
CA ARG A 20 -5.91 12.49 13.57
C ARG A 20 -4.46 12.85 13.24
N ILE A 21 -3.63 11.88 12.85
CA ILE A 21 -2.22 12.10 12.49
C ILE A 21 -2.00 12.21 10.98
N GLY A 22 -3.07 12.43 10.20
CA GLY A 22 -2.98 12.77 8.77
C GLY A 22 -3.25 11.62 7.79
N TYR A 23 -3.51 10.39 8.27
CA TYR A 23 -3.87 9.30 7.36
C TYR A 23 -5.28 9.48 6.81
N THR A 24 -5.44 9.27 5.52
CA THR A 24 -6.75 9.29 4.87
C THR A 24 -7.42 7.91 4.99
N TYR A 25 -8.60 7.85 5.60
CA TYR A 25 -9.39 6.63 5.63
C TYR A 25 -10.08 6.41 4.28
N PHE A 26 -9.78 5.28 3.64
CA PHE A 26 -10.31 4.97 2.30
C PHE A 26 -11.75 4.44 2.31
N GLY A 27 -12.27 3.99 3.45
CA GLY A 27 -13.58 3.36 3.55
C GLY A 27 -13.53 1.83 3.50
N LYS A 28 -14.70 1.20 3.57
CA LYS A 28 -14.83 -0.25 3.48
C LYS A 28 -14.64 -0.70 2.03
N LEU A 29 -13.64 -1.55 1.80
CA LEU A 29 -13.46 -2.26 0.54
C LEU A 29 -14.42 -3.46 0.51
N SER A 30 -15.06 -3.65 -0.64
CA SER A 30 -15.96 -4.77 -0.92
C SER A 30 -15.37 -5.59 -2.08
N GLU A 31 -15.67 -6.89 -2.13
CA GLU A 31 -15.02 -7.81 -3.08
C GLU A 31 -15.24 -7.44 -4.55
N ASP A 32 -16.36 -6.78 -4.88
CA ASP A 32 -16.66 -6.23 -6.21
C ASP A 32 -15.63 -5.17 -6.68
N LYS A 33 -14.85 -4.62 -5.75
CA LYS A 33 -13.81 -3.61 -6.04
C LYS A 33 -12.43 -4.24 -6.27
N ASN A 34 -12.30 -5.56 -6.15
CA ASN A 34 -11.07 -6.28 -6.42
C ASN A 34 -10.69 -6.15 -7.91
N GLY A 35 -9.43 -5.82 -8.19
CA GLY A 35 -8.88 -5.64 -9.52
C GLY A 35 -9.23 -4.32 -10.20
N THR A 36 -10.12 -3.52 -9.60
CA THR A 36 -10.54 -2.20 -10.14
C THR A 36 -10.08 -1.04 -9.26
N VAL A 37 -10.32 -1.14 -7.95
CA VAL A 37 -9.93 -0.10 -6.97
C VAL A 37 -8.69 -0.51 -6.20
N TYR A 38 -8.64 -1.80 -5.83
CA TYR A 38 -7.55 -2.36 -5.06
C TYR A 38 -7.15 -3.72 -5.64
N ASP A 39 -5.93 -4.13 -5.33
CA ASP A 39 -5.44 -5.45 -5.64
C ASP A 39 -5.85 -6.45 -4.54
N GLY A 40 -6.62 -7.48 -4.88
CA GLY A 40 -7.09 -8.49 -3.93
C GLY A 40 -5.96 -9.29 -3.29
N ASP A 41 -4.86 -9.50 -4.02
CA ASP A 41 -3.74 -10.31 -3.54
C ASP A 41 -2.88 -9.54 -2.53
N THR A 42 -2.72 -8.22 -2.69
CA THR A 42 -1.78 -7.41 -1.89
C THR A 42 -2.44 -6.32 -1.04
N ASN A 43 -3.74 -6.07 -1.22
CA ASN A 43 -4.49 -4.94 -0.66
C ASN A 43 -4.00 -3.54 -1.10
N ILE A 44 -3.17 -3.44 -2.12
CA ILE A 44 -2.67 -2.16 -2.65
C ILE A 44 -3.79 -1.43 -3.40
N LEU A 45 -4.00 -0.15 -3.09
CA LEU A 45 -4.92 0.72 -3.85
C LEU A 45 -4.32 1.08 -5.21
N LEU A 46 -4.90 0.56 -6.30
CA LEU A 46 -4.30 0.61 -7.64
C LEU A 46 -4.09 2.04 -8.14
N GLN A 47 -5.13 2.89 -8.03
CA GLN A 47 -5.07 4.28 -8.50
C GLN A 47 -4.13 5.14 -7.66
N VAL A 48 -4.09 4.90 -6.34
CA VAL A 48 -3.19 5.61 -5.43
C VAL A 48 -1.75 5.22 -5.74
N PHE A 49 -1.49 3.91 -5.89
CA PHE A 49 -0.18 3.39 -6.23
C PHE A 49 0.33 3.95 -7.56
N GLU A 50 -0.46 3.89 -8.63
CA GLU A 50 -0.08 4.43 -9.93
C GLU A 50 0.27 5.92 -9.84
N ARG A 51 -0.58 6.73 -9.21
CA ARG A 51 -0.35 8.17 -9.08
C ARG A 51 0.93 8.47 -8.30
N GLN A 52 1.11 7.84 -7.14
CA GLN A 52 2.30 8.08 -6.31
C GLN A 52 3.56 7.55 -6.99
N PHE A 53 3.49 6.42 -7.68
CA PHE A 53 4.62 5.86 -8.43
C PHE A 53 5.09 6.82 -9.53
N LYS A 54 4.17 7.40 -10.31
CA LYS A 54 4.48 8.38 -11.36
C LYS A 54 5.10 9.65 -10.78
N ASN A 55 4.57 10.13 -9.66
CA ASN A 55 5.11 11.30 -8.98
C ASN A 55 6.54 11.07 -8.46
N LEU A 56 6.80 9.87 -7.93
CA LEU A 56 8.10 9.51 -7.36
C LEU A 56 9.15 9.17 -8.43
N ASN A 57 8.71 8.74 -9.62
CA ASN A 57 9.59 8.25 -10.70
C ASN A 57 9.34 8.95 -12.04
N PRO A 58 9.64 10.26 -12.16
CA PRO A 58 9.56 10.95 -13.44
C PRO A 58 10.43 10.27 -14.51
N GLY A 59 9.88 10.03 -15.70
CA GLY A 59 10.54 9.31 -16.81
C GLY A 59 10.38 7.79 -16.81
N HIS A 60 9.79 7.21 -15.76
CA HIS A 60 9.50 5.78 -15.63
C HIS A 60 8.00 5.50 -15.43
N GLU A 61 7.12 6.43 -15.81
CA GLU A 61 5.69 6.40 -15.51
C GLU A 61 4.96 5.17 -16.05
N GLY A 62 5.47 4.57 -17.12
CA GLY A 62 4.92 3.36 -17.74
C GLY A 62 5.26 2.06 -17.01
N GLU A 63 6.19 2.08 -16.06
CA GLU A 63 6.71 0.87 -15.42
C GLU A 63 5.86 0.40 -14.24
N PHE A 64 4.90 1.21 -13.77
CA PHE A 64 4.12 0.94 -12.56
C PHE A 64 3.43 -0.43 -12.57
N LEU A 65 2.88 -0.88 -13.72
CA LEU A 65 2.22 -2.17 -13.84
C LEU A 65 3.20 -3.33 -13.67
N GLN A 66 4.40 -3.21 -14.24
CA GLN A 66 5.42 -4.24 -14.12
C GLN A 66 5.92 -4.30 -12.67
N VAL A 67 6.17 -3.14 -12.05
CA VAL A 67 6.58 -3.07 -10.64
C VAL A 67 5.50 -3.66 -9.72
N LEU A 68 4.22 -3.35 -9.94
CA LEU A 68 3.13 -3.94 -9.16
C LEU A 68 3.09 -5.47 -9.31
N LYS A 69 3.29 -5.99 -10.53
CA LYS A 69 3.36 -7.43 -10.79
C LYS A 69 4.54 -8.09 -10.08
N ASP A 70 5.70 -7.42 -10.06
CA ASP A 70 6.88 -7.92 -9.35
C ASP A 70 6.65 -7.95 -7.84
N ILE A 71 6.01 -6.91 -7.29
CA ILE A 71 5.60 -6.85 -5.86
C ILE A 71 4.68 -8.02 -5.53
N ARG A 72 3.65 -8.29 -6.36
CA ARG A 72 2.76 -9.45 -6.15
C ARG A 72 3.53 -10.76 -6.11
N LYS A 73 4.54 -10.94 -6.97
CA LYS A 73 5.35 -12.16 -7.00
C LYS A 73 6.17 -12.30 -5.72
N GLU A 74 6.86 -11.24 -5.30
CA GLU A 74 7.66 -11.25 -4.07
C GLU A 74 6.81 -11.48 -2.83
N LEU A 75 5.58 -10.97 -2.82
CA LEU A 75 4.63 -11.19 -1.73
C LEU A 75 4.02 -12.60 -1.72
N ASN A 76 4.40 -13.48 -2.65
CA ASN A 76 4.03 -14.89 -2.64
C ASN A 76 5.21 -15.82 -2.33
N ASP A 77 6.42 -15.30 -2.12
CA ASP A 77 7.64 -16.08 -1.84
C ASP A 77 7.89 -16.23 -0.32
N ASP A 78 8.57 -17.32 0.09
CA ASP A 78 8.80 -17.70 1.50
C ASP A 78 9.60 -16.67 2.33
N ASP A 79 10.43 -15.84 1.67
CA ASP A 79 11.28 -14.79 2.30
C ASP A 79 10.68 -13.38 2.20
N LEU A 80 9.35 -13.30 2.09
CA LEU A 80 8.51 -12.12 1.89
C LEU A 80 9.03 -10.82 2.52
N GLY A 81 9.31 -10.84 3.82
CA GLY A 81 9.67 -9.63 4.57
C GLY A 81 11.06 -9.08 4.21
N ARG A 82 12.05 -9.96 4.01
CA ARG A 82 13.43 -9.53 3.73
C ARG A 82 13.60 -9.10 2.28
N GLY A 83 13.03 -9.85 1.34
CA GLY A 83 13.07 -9.53 -0.08
C GLY A 83 12.43 -8.17 -0.36
N PHE A 84 11.21 -7.98 0.14
CA PHE A 84 10.48 -6.72 -0.04
C PHE A 84 11.19 -5.54 0.64
N TYR A 85 11.72 -5.71 1.87
CA TYR A 85 12.51 -4.67 2.53
C TYR A 85 13.73 -4.23 1.72
N ASN A 86 14.46 -5.19 1.14
CA ASN A 86 15.62 -4.89 0.31
C ASN A 86 15.21 -4.14 -0.97
N ARG A 87 14.07 -4.49 -1.59
CA ARG A 87 13.53 -3.73 -2.73
C ARG A 87 13.23 -2.29 -2.35
N LEU A 88 12.56 -2.05 -1.21
CA LEU A 88 12.23 -0.70 -0.77
C LEU A 88 13.49 0.16 -0.65
N LYS A 89 14.59 -0.41 -0.16
CA LYS A 89 15.87 0.27 0.03
C LYS A 89 16.80 0.24 -1.18
N ALA A 90 16.45 -0.48 -2.25
CA ALA A 90 17.35 -0.67 -3.37
C ALA A 90 17.59 0.67 -4.08
N VAL A 91 18.86 0.93 -4.43
CA VAL A 91 19.21 2.01 -5.35
C VAL A 91 18.87 1.53 -6.75
N SER A 92 17.68 1.87 -7.20
CA SER A 92 17.08 1.46 -8.47
C SER A 92 16.65 2.71 -9.26
N PRO A 93 16.60 2.66 -10.60
CA PRO A 93 16.04 3.76 -11.40
C PRO A 93 14.59 4.08 -11.02
N VAL A 94 13.87 3.09 -10.48
CA VAL A 94 12.55 3.28 -9.86
C VAL A 94 12.62 3.11 -8.34
N LYS A 95 12.04 4.05 -7.61
CA LYS A 95 11.88 4.10 -6.15
C LYS A 95 10.42 3.83 -5.77
N LEU A 96 10.23 3.20 -4.61
CA LEU A 96 8.91 3.01 -3.99
C LEU A 96 8.71 3.88 -2.74
N ILE A 97 9.82 4.31 -2.12
CA ILE A 97 9.85 5.24 -1.00
C ILE A 97 10.96 6.24 -1.29
N ASP A 98 10.68 7.52 -1.06
CA ASP A 98 11.71 8.54 -1.01
C ASP A 98 12.30 8.59 0.41
N PHE A 99 13.47 7.98 0.60
CA PHE A 99 14.16 8.04 1.89
C PHE A 99 14.90 9.37 2.11
N ASP A 100 15.12 10.14 1.05
CA ASP A 100 15.80 11.43 1.12
C ASP A 100 14.83 12.55 1.52
N ASN A 101 13.52 12.38 1.22
CA ASN A 101 12.46 13.30 1.60
C ASN A 101 11.20 12.57 2.12
N MET A 102 11.10 12.41 3.46
CA MET A 102 9.97 11.79 4.14
C MET A 102 8.99 12.87 4.66
N GLU A 103 8.07 13.32 3.80
CA GLU A 103 6.96 14.21 4.17
C GLU A 103 5.62 13.48 4.26
#